data_AF-A0A2E4REJ1-F1
#
_entry.id   AF-A0A2E4REJ1-F1
#
_cell.length_a   1.000
_cell.length_b   1.000
_cell.length_c   1.000
_cell.angle_alpha   90.00
_cell.angle_beta   90.00
_cell.angle_gamma   90.00
#
_symmetry.space_group_name_H-M   'P 1'
#
loop_
_entity.id
_entity.type
_entity.pdbx_description
1 polymer ?
#
loop_
_entity_poly.entity_id
_entity_poly.type
_entity_poly.pdbx_seq_one_letter_code
_entity_poly.pdbx_strand_id
1 'polypeptide(L)'
;MKIILSFFMIPFFLLSQEFSPGTLVELPTPICYNSSVMLSFETLPSGNNNGDYSYNWQKSWNGTNWFYIDAIENPSETSYETDLLNIDTYYRVLVSHNNITLTTNEVIVYVLPELESGVLKEIDTLCINTNSMIQFEIEPFGAELSWGGFADFSYQWQQGIITNIDIGTPAPIEWISIGNDESTYFPDLAEGLYYFRCLVTSTHGCGTVVTDAILVQIMECANSNLTELNSTTKIIKKINILGQTNSNNITLTIYNDGSVDKKLIIK
;
A
#
# COMPACT_ATOMS: atom_id res chain seq x y z
N MET A 1 17.73 -84.67 29.04
CA MET A 1 18.08 -84.13 30.38
C MET A 1 18.62 -82.72 30.19
N LYS A 2 17.89 -81.72 30.71
CA LYS A 2 18.19 -80.27 30.82
C LYS A 2 18.66 -79.51 29.56
N ILE A 3 17.70 -78.89 28.88
CA ILE A 3 17.93 -77.70 28.05
C ILE A 3 17.91 -76.50 29.02
N ILE A 4 19.06 -75.86 29.23
CA ILE A 4 19.16 -74.64 30.01
C ILE A 4 18.81 -73.49 29.06
N LEU A 5 17.59 -72.96 29.20
CA LEU A 5 17.22 -71.67 28.61
C LEU A 5 17.97 -70.58 29.40
N SER A 6 19.08 -70.11 28.83
CA SER A 6 19.74 -68.88 29.30
C SER A 6 18.87 -67.69 28.91
N PHE A 7 18.02 -67.23 29.82
CA PHE A 7 17.36 -65.93 29.72
C PHE A 7 18.44 -64.84 29.81
N PHE A 8 18.87 -64.34 28.65
CA PHE A 8 19.70 -63.15 28.57
C PHE A 8 18.79 -61.96 28.91
N MET A 9 18.77 -61.58 30.19
CA MET A 9 18.23 -60.30 30.63
C MET A 9 19.12 -59.20 30.02
N ILE A 10 18.73 -58.73 28.83
CA ILE A 10 19.21 -57.45 28.31
C ILE A 10 18.78 -56.42 29.35
N PRO A 11 19.70 -55.64 29.95
CA PRO A 11 19.28 -54.54 30.79
C PRO A 11 18.54 -53.59 29.86
N PHE A 12 17.22 -53.50 30.01
CA PHE A 12 16.43 -52.45 29.41
C PHE A 12 16.97 -51.16 30.05
N PHE A 13 17.96 -50.55 29.41
CA PHE A 13 18.32 -49.17 29.67
C PHE A 13 17.05 -48.40 29.30
N LEU A 14 16.22 -48.12 30.30
CA LEU A 14 15.20 -47.10 30.21
C LEU A 14 15.95 -45.82 29.90
N LEU A 15 16.04 -45.47 28.62
CA LEU A 15 16.44 -44.14 28.20
C LEU A 15 15.33 -43.23 28.74
N SER A 16 15.57 -42.60 29.89
CA SER A 16 14.65 -41.59 30.39
C SER A 16 14.65 -40.48 29.34
N GLN A 17 13.51 -40.26 28.68
CA GLN A 17 13.37 -39.11 27.80
C GLN A 17 13.60 -37.85 28.63
N GLU A 18 14.67 -37.13 28.33
CA GLU A 18 14.97 -35.85 28.96
C GLU A 18 13.83 -34.87 28.64
N PHE A 19 13.50 -34.01 29.61
CA PHE A 19 12.45 -33.02 29.44
C PHE A 19 12.79 -32.10 28.25
N SER A 20 11.90 -32.04 27.27
CA SER A 20 11.98 -31.17 26.11
C SER A 20 10.84 -30.14 26.17
N PRO A 21 11.14 -28.83 26.03
CA PRO A 21 10.12 -27.78 26.04
C PRO A 21 9.27 -27.73 24.75
N GLY A 22 9.61 -28.53 23.73
CA GLY A 22 8.95 -28.45 22.42
C GLY A 22 9.50 -27.31 21.55
N THR A 23 8.90 -27.15 20.37
CA THR A 23 9.26 -26.13 19.38
C THR A 23 8.05 -25.35 18.91
N LEU A 24 8.22 -24.05 18.70
CA LEU A 24 7.24 -23.15 18.11
C LEU A 24 7.34 -23.16 16.59
N VAL A 25 6.19 -23.02 15.92
CA VAL A 25 6.09 -22.86 14.47
C VAL A 25 6.72 -21.54 14.04
N GLU A 26 7.63 -21.59 13.05
CA GLU A 26 8.13 -20.39 12.38
C GLU A 26 7.13 -19.89 11.33
N LEU A 27 6.95 -18.57 11.27
CA LEU A 27 6.07 -17.95 10.29
C LEU A 27 6.76 -17.94 8.91
N PRO A 28 6.09 -18.44 7.85
CA PRO A 28 6.67 -18.49 6.52
C PRO A 28 6.73 -17.12 5.84
N THR A 29 5.88 -16.17 6.27
CA THR A 29 5.75 -14.84 5.69
C THR A 29 5.53 -13.79 6.79
N PRO A 30 5.94 -12.53 6.57
CA PRO A 30 5.60 -11.45 7.48
C PRO A 30 4.09 -11.20 7.52
N ILE A 31 3.64 -10.53 8.58
CA ILE A 31 2.26 -10.03 8.70
C ILE A 31 2.19 -8.56 8.30
N CYS A 32 0.99 -8.08 8.00
CA CYS A 32 0.76 -6.68 7.69
C CYS A 32 0.78 -5.82 8.95
N TYR A 33 1.07 -4.53 8.77
CA TYR A 33 0.99 -3.54 9.83
C TYR A 33 -0.36 -3.60 10.56
N ASN A 34 -0.31 -3.46 11.89
CA ASN A 34 -1.48 -3.46 12.77
C ASN A 34 -2.37 -4.71 12.64
N SER A 35 -1.74 -5.87 12.42
CA SER A 35 -2.40 -7.19 12.37
C SER A 35 -1.94 -8.08 13.53
N SER A 36 -2.77 -9.07 13.90
CA SER A 36 -2.42 -10.13 14.85
C SER A 36 -2.08 -11.43 14.12
N VAL A 37 -1.44 -12.36 14.84
CA VAL A 37 -1.20 -13.71 14.35
C VAL A 37 -1.29 -14.73 15.46
N MET A 38 -1.73 -15.94 15.13
CA MET A 38 -1.74 -17.07 16.07
C MET A 38 -0.39 -17.78 16.05
N LEU A 39 0.30 -17.79 17.18
CA LEU A 39 1.49 -18.59 17.45
C LEU A 39 1.09 -19.92 18.08
N SER A 40 1.80 -20.98 17.74
CA SER A 40 1.52 -22.33 18.24
C SER A 40 2.78 -23.20 18.27
N PHE A 41 2.71 -24.29 19.04
CA PHE A 41 3.75 -25.31 19.04
C PHE A 41 3.66 -26.19 17.79
N GLU A 42 4.80 -26.40 17.13
CA GLU A 42 4.99 -27.44 16.12
C GLU A 42 5.16 -28.79 16.80
N THR A 43 6.00 -28.83 17.84
CA THR A 43 6.18 -30.01 18.70
C THR A 43 5.85 -29.65 20.13
N LEU A 44 4.93 -30.38 20.75
CA LEU A 44 4.56 -30.16 22.14
C LEU A 44 5.67 -30.62 23.11
N PRO A 45 5.72 -30.07 24.33
CA PRO A 45 6.64 -30.53 25.36
C PRO A 45 6.51 -32.03 25.64
N SER A 46 7.63 -32.68 25.95
CA SER A 46 7.68 -34.11 26.27
C SER A 46 8.69 -34.41 27.38
N GLY A 47 8.54 -35.53 28.07
CA GLY A 47 9.39 -35.90 29.22
C GLY A 47 8.90 -37.17 29.92
N ASN A 48 9.71 -37.72 30.83
CA ASN A 48 9.51 -39.07 31.36
C ASN A 48 8.28 -39.29 32.26
N ASN A 49 7.50 -38.25 32.55
CA ASN A 49 6.28 -38.33 33.34
C ASN A 49 5.19 -37.54 32.60
N ASN A 50 4.11 -38.21 32.17
CA ASN A 50 2.92 -37.60 31.56
C ASN A 50 2.28 -36.58 32.51
N GLY A 51 2.84 -35.38 32.61
CA GLY A 51 2.47 -34.40 33.61
C GLY A 51 2.11 -33.06 33.00
N ASP A 52 1.29 -32.34 33.76
CA ASP A 52 0.81 -31.01 33.47
C ASP A 52 2.00 -30.07 33.22
N TYR A 53 2.09 -29.57 31.99
CA TYR A 53 3.05 -28.53 31.62
C TYR A 53 2.41 -27.16 31.80
N SER A 54 3.18 -26.20 32.31
CA SER A 54 2.77 -24.79 32.31
C SER A 54 3.60 -24.01 31.28
N TYR A 55 2.93 -23.13 30.55
CA TYR A 55 3.42 -22.35 29.44
C TYR A 55 3.34 -20.86 29.81
N ASN A 56 4.49 -20.21 29.95
CA ASN A 56 4.56 -18.77 30.14
C ASN A 56 5.15 -18.13 28.88
N TRP A 57 4.31 -17.52 28.07
CA TRP A 57 4.77 -16.82 26.87
C TRP A 57 5.51 -15.54 27.23
N GLN A 58 6.56 -15.27 26.47
CA GLN A 58 7.35 -14.06 26.58
C GLN A 58 7.50 -13.40 25.22
N LYS A 59 7.58 -12.07 25.22
CA LYS A 59 7.92 -11.27 24.04
C LYS A 59 9.19 -10.46 24.26
N SER A 60 9.88 -10.14 23.17
CA SER A 60 11.03 -9.26 23.16
C SER A 60 11.03 -8.39 21.91
N TRP A 61 11.46 -7.13 22.04
CA TRP A 61 11.60 -6.20 20.92
C TRP A 61 13.02 -6.20 20.33
N ASN A 62 13.96 -6.92 20.95
CA ASN A 62 15.37 -6.87 20.57
C ASN A 62 16.07 -8.24 20.65
N GLY A 63 15.30 -9.32 20.83
CA GLY A 63 15.80 -10.70 20.98
C GLY A 63 16.60 -10.97 22.26
N THR A 64 16.78 -10.01 23.17
CA THR A 64 17.64 -10.16 24.36
C THR A 64 16.94 -9.84 25.67
N ASN A 65 16.09 -8.82 25.70
CA ASN A 65 15.29 -8.44 26.87
C ASN A 65 13.87 -9.01 26.72
N TRP A 66 13.50 -9.91 27.63
CA TRP A 66 12.25 -10.68 27.54
C TRP A 66 11.26 -10.24 28.62
N PHE A 67 10.01 -10.06 28.23
CA PHE A 67 8.90 -9.63 29.08
C PHE A 67 7.81 -10.68 29.05
N TYR A 68 7.19 -10.93 30.20
CA TYR A 68 6.01 -11.79 30.27
C TYR A 68 4.83 -11.12 29.56
N ILE A 69 3.98 -11.93 28.94
CA ILE A 69 2.74 -11.48 28.34
C ILE A 69 1.65 -11.59 29.40
N ASP A 70 1.31 -10.46 30.02
CA ASP A 70 0.41 -10.40 31.17
C ASP A 70 -1.06 -10.79 30.86
N ALA A 71 -1.42 -10.93 29.58
CA ALA A 71 -2.78 -11.18 29.12
C ALA A 71 -3.18 -12.67 29.01
N ILE A 72 -2.28 -13.60 29.30
CA ILE A 72 -2.59 -15.03 29.22
C ILE A 72 -3.28 -15.45 30.53
N GLU A 73 -4.61 -15.35 30.53
CA GLU A 73 -5.47 -15.74 31.66
C GLU A 73 -5.35 -17.24 32.00
N ASN A 74 -4.79 -18.04 31.08
CA ASN A 74 -4.60 -19.47 31.27
C ASN A 74 -3.21 -19.92 30.77
N PRO A 75 -2.18 -20.02 31.64
CA PRO A 75 -0.83 -20.45 31.28
C PRO A 75 -0.76 -21.93 30.86
N SER A 76 -1.88 -22.57 30.58
CA SER A 76 -1.96 -23.92 30.01
C SER A 76 -2.19 -23.92 28.49
N GLU A 77 -2.33 -22.74 27.86
CA GLU A 77 -2.57 -22.64 26.42
C GLU A 77 -1.28 -22.84 25.59
N THR A 78 -1.35 -23.79 24.67
CA THR A 78 -0.28 -24.12 23.70
C THR A 78 -0.35 -23.26 22.44
N SER A 79 -1.18 -22.22 22.46
CA SER A 79 -1.30 -21.24 21.39
C SER A 79 -1.48 -19.86 21.99
N TYR A 80 -1.05 -18.84 21.27
CA TYR A 80 -1.19 -17.45 21.69
C TYR A 80 -1.49 -16.60 20.46
N GLU A 81 -2.60 -15.87 20.48
CA GLU A 81 -2.86 -14.82 19.50
C GLU A 81 -2.16 -13.54 19.95
N THR A 82 -1.31 -12.98 19.10
CA THR A 82 -0.61 -11.74 19.41
C THR A 82 -1.57 -10.56 19.49
N ASP A 83 -1.18 -9.51 20.22
CA ASP A 83 -1.75 -8.18 20.00
C ASP A 83 -1.53 -7.74 18.54
N LEU A 84 -2.18 -6.65 18.14
CA LEU A 84 -1.88 -6.00 16.86
C LEU A 84 -0.44 -5.48 16.90
N LEU A 85 0.37 -5.89 15.93
CA LEU A 85 1.80 -5.55 15.88
C LEU A 85 2.08 -4.48 14.82
N ASN A 86 2.99 -3.56 15.16
CA ASN A 86 3.50 -2.51 14.27
C ASN A 86 5.03 -2.54 14.13
N ILE A 87 5.70 -3.43 14.85
CA ILE A 87 7.15 -3.64 14.83
C ILE A 87 7.44 -5.12 14.97
N ASP A 88 8.57 -5.55 14.40
CA ASP A 88 9.06 -6.91 14.55
C ASP A 88 9.16 -7.27 16.03
N THR A 89 8.61 -8.44 16.38
CA THR A 89 8.55 -8.89 17.77
C THR A 89 8.95 -10.35 17.87
N TYR A 90 9.86 -10.64 18.80
CA TYR A 90 10.35 -11.97 19.10
C TYR A 90 9.47 -12.60 20.15
N TYR A 91 9.18 -13.90 20.02
CA TYR A 91 8.39 -14.68 20.96
C TYR A 91 9.11 -15.96 21.33
N ARG A 92 8.91 -16.39 22.58
CA ARG A 92 9.32 -17.70 23.09
C ARG A 92 8.42 -18.11 24.24
N VAL A 93 8.47 -19.38 24.62
CA VAL A 93 7.72 -19.88 25.77
C VAL A 93 8.69 -20.46 26.81
N LEU A 94 8.47 -20.09 28.07
CA LEU A 94 9.04 -20.80 29.22
C LEU A 94 8.11 -21.94 29.59
N VAL A 95 8.53 -23.16 29.30
CA VAL A 95 7.78 -24.38 29.63
C VAL A 95 8.32 -24.94 30.93
N SER A 96 7.45 -25.12 31.92
CA SER A 96 7.82 -25.65 33.23
C SER A 96 7.14 -26.97 33.53
N HIS A 97 7.93 -27.88 34.11
CA HIS A 97 7.51 -29.20 34.57
C HIS A 97 8.33 -29.62 35.78
N ASN A 98 7.69 -30.01 36.89
CA ASN A 98 8.36 -30.51 38.09
C ASN A 98 9.52 -29.61 38.59
N ASN A 99 9.28 -28.30 38.69
CA ASN A 99 10.25 -27.25 39.07
C ASN A 99 11.44 -27.06 38.11
N ILE A 100 11.42 -27.68 36.94
CA ILE A 100 12.36 -27.42 35.85
C ILE A 100 11.66 -26.52 34.85
N THR A 101 12.34 -25.45 34.43
CA THR A 101 11.86 -24.53 33.39
C THR A 101 12.87 -24.49 32.26
N LEU A 102 12.41 -24.76 31.03
CA LEU A 102 13.21 -24.67 29.80
C LEU A 102 12.53 -23.71 28.81
N THR A 103 13.34 -23.10 27.94
CA THR A 103 12.89 -22.22 26.87
C THR A 103 12.71 -23.00 25.57
N THR A 104 11.67 -22.68 24.81
CA THR A 104 11.54 -23.11 23.40
C THR A 104 12.59 -22.43 22.51
N ASN A 105 12.59 -22.75 21.21
CA ASN A 105 13.16 -21.86 20.20
C ASN A 105 12.47 -20.49 20.23
N GLU A 106 13.19 -19.50 19.69
CA GLU A 106 12.69 -18.14 19.50
C GLU A 106 12.09 -18.04 18.09
N VAL A 107 10.91 -17.43 17.99
CA VAL A 107 10.27 -17.13 16.70
C VAL A 107 10.15 -15.63 16.54
N ILE A 108 10.34 -15.14 15.32
CA ILE A 108 10.24 -13.72 14.99
C ILE A 108 8.97 -13.52 14.18
N VAL A 109 8.11 -12.64 14.65
CA VAL A 109 7.00 -12.13 13.85
C VAL A 109 7.49 -10.88 13.15
N TYR A 110 7.75 -10.99 11.85
CA TYR A 110 8.09 -9.85 11.00
C TYR A 110 6.84 -9.08 10.62
N VAL A 111 6.89 -7.75 10.71
CA VAL A 111 5.77 -6.86 10.41
C VAL A 111 6.15 -5.98 9.22
N LEU A 112 5.34 -6.03 8.16
CA LEU A 112 5.50 -5.12 7.02
C LEU A 112 5.15 -3.68 7.44
N PRO A 113 5.80 -2.66 6.86
CA PRO A 113 5.43 -1.27 7.06
C PRO A 113 3.97 -0.98 6.68
N GLU A 114 3.41 0.08 7.25
CA GLU A 114 2.08 0.58 6.89
C GLU A 114 2.00 0.88 5.38
N LEU A 115 0.91 0.44 4.75
CA LEU A 115 0.67 0.70 3.32
C LEU A 115 0.23 2.16 3.15
N GLU A 116 0.96 2.91 2.34
CA GLU A 116 0.69 4.31 2.04
C GLU A 116 0.32 4.48 0.57
N SER A 117 -0.71 5.29 0.28
CA SER A 117 -1.27 5.40 -1.08
C SER A 117 -0.38 6.14 -2.07
N GLY A 118 0.67 6.82 -1.59
CA GLY A 118 1.40 7.80 -2.39
C GLY A 118 0.57 9.07 -2.62
N VAL A 119 1.09 9.94 -3.48
CA VAL A 119 0.52 11.26 -3.81
C VAL A 119 0.41 11.40 -5.32
N LEU A 120 -0.80 11.74 -5.79
CA LEU A 120 -1.02 12.07 -7.20
C LEU A 120 -0.38 13.41 -7.54
N LYS A 121 0.25 13.48 -8.71
CA LYS A 121 0.80 14.74 -9.22
C LYS A 121 -0.33 15.73 -9.49
N GLU A 122 -0.22 16.94 -8.93
CA GLU A 122 -1.19 18.00 -9.21
C GLU A 122 -1.14 18.42 -10.69
N ILE A 123 -2.31 18.44 -11.33
CA ILE A 123 -2.48 18.82 -12.73
C ILE A 123 -3.76 19.66 -12.84
N ASP A 124 -3.61 20.94 -13.17
CA ASP A 124 -4.76 21.83 -13.33
C ASP A 124 -5.54 21.53 -14.62
N THR A 125 -4.83 21.28 -15.72
CA THR A 125 -5.44 21.18 -17.05
C THR A 125 -4.78 20.10 -17.90
N LEU A 126 -5.60 19.32 -18.59
CA LEU A 126 -5.20 18.36 -19.61
C LEU A 126 -5.88 18.65 -20.94
N CYS A 127 -5.13 18.40 -22.00
CA CYS A 127 -5.54 18.66 -23.37
C CYS A 127 -6.19 17.42 -23.98
N ILE A 128 -7.38 17.57 -24.56
CA ILE A 128 -8.02 16.49 -25.34
C ILE A 128 -7.12 16.09 -26.51
N ASN A 129 -7.13 14.81 -26.86
CA ASN A 129 -6.33 14.22 -27.95
C ASN A 129 -4.80 14.36 -27.79
N THR A 130 -4.32 14.62 -26.57
CA THR A 130 -2.90 14.56 -26.26
C THR A 130 -2.60 13.30 -25.46
N ASN A 131 -1.37 12.79 -25.57
CA ASN A 131 -0.92 11.62 -24.81
C ASN A 131 -0.54 11.99 -23.36
N SER A 132 -1.34 12.86 -22.75
CA SER A 132 -1.12 13.34 -21.38
C SER A 132 -1.73 12.36 -20.39
N MET A 133 -1.02 12.11 -19.29
CA MET A 133 -1.39 11.12 -18.28
C MET A 133 -1.46 11.74 -16.88
N ILE A 134 -2.34 11.18 -16.06
CA ILE A 134 -2.31 11.33 -14.61
C ILE A 134 -1.34 10.27 -14.07
N GLN A 135 -0.47 10.67 -13.16
CA GLN A 135 0.58 9.82 -12.57
C GLN A 135 0.84 10.24 -11.13
N PHE A 136 1.58 9.42 -10.40
CA PHE A 136 2.04 9.73 -9.05
C PHE A 136 3.20 10.74 -9.08
N GLU A 137 3.20 11.69 -8.13
CA GLU A 137 4.39 12.48 -7.79
C GLU A 137 5.24 11.75 -6.75
N ILE A 138 4.56 11.10 -5.79
CA ILE A 138 5.16 10.17 -4.85
C ILE A 138 4.47 8.83 -5.07
N GLU A 139 5.23 7.84 -5.55
CA GLU A 139 4.70 6.49 -5.75
C GLU A 139 4.20 5.88 -4.43
N PRO A 140 3.21 4.96 -4.46
CA PRO A 140 2.81 4.25 -3.27
C PRO A 140 3.98 3.46 -2.67
N PHE A 141 3.98 3.31 -1.36
CA PHE A 141 5.07 2.66 -0.63
C PHE A 141 4.55 1.96 0.62
N GLY A 142 5.44 1.25 1.30
CA GLY A 142 5.06 0.41 2.43
C GLY A 142 4.49 -0.94 2.00
N ALA A 143 4.03 -1.73 2.96
CA ALA A 143 3.75 -3.16 2.76
C ALA A 143 4.90 -3.95 2.09
N GLU A 144 6.14 -3.45 2.20
CA GLU A 144 7.34 -3.99 1.55
C GLU A 144 8.35 -4.52 2.58
N LEU A 145 9.25 -5.40 2.16
CA LEU A 145 10.36 -5.85 3.02
C LEU A 145 11.47 -4.81 3.07
N SER A 146 12.10 -4.66 4.23
CA SER A 146 13.22 -3.72 4.51
C SER A 146 14.46 -3.88 3.60
N TRP A 147 14.51 -4.91 2.76
CA TRP A 147 15.63 -5.23 1.87
C TRP A 147 15.31 -4.92 0.38
N GLY A 148 14.20 -4.21 0.11
CA GLY A 148 13.85 -3.71 -1.21
C GLY A 148 13.13 -4.73 -2.11
N GLY A 149 12.18 -5.48 -1.55
CA GLY A 149 11.29 -6.37 -2.32
C GLY A 149 9.84 -6.31 -1.83
N PHE A 150 8.91 -6.67 -2.73
CA PHE A 150 7.45 -6.68 -2.59
C PHE A 150 6.70 -5.33 -2.61
N ALA A 151 7.18 -4.37 -3.41
CA ALA A 151 6.35 -3.22 -3.82
C ALA A 151 5.59 -3.53 -5.11
N ASP A 152 4.84 -4.64 -5.12
CA ASP A 152 3.89 -4.93 -6.20
C ASP A 152 2.51 -4.48 -5.72
N PHE A 153 2.04 -3.37 -6.28
CA PHE A 153 0.70 -2.85 -6.02
C PHE A 153 -0.17 -3.08 -7.24
N SER A 154 -1.46 -3.34 -6.98
CA SER A 154 -2.47 -3.17 -8.01
C SER A 154 -3.20 -1.84 -7.87
N TYR A 155 -3.53 -1.25 -9.00
CA TYR A 155 -4.08 0.07 -9.17
C TYR A 155 -5.51 -0.03 -9.71
N GLN A 156 -6.40 0.80 -9.20
CA GLN A 156 -7.74 0.95 -9.75
C GLN A 156 -8.12 2.43 -9.73
N TRP A 157 -8.08 3.05 -10.91
CA TRP A 157 -8.44 4.46 -11.06
C TRP A 157 -9.94 4.66 -10.95
N GLN A 158 -10.33 5.70 -10.24
CA GLN A 158 -11.72 6.10 -10.08
C GLN A 158 -11.95 7.55 -10.51
N GLN A 159 -13.09 7.77 -11.17
CA GLN A 159 -13.61 9.08 -11.52
C GLN A 159 -14.78 9.43 -10.60
N GLY A 160 -14.78 10.66 -10.09
CA GLY A 160 -15.90 11.19 -9.31
C GLY A 160 -17.07 11.62 -10.19
N ILE A 161 -18.29 11.22 -9.83
CA ILE A 161 -19.52 11.71 -10.45
C ILE A 161 -19.95 13.00 -9.72
N ILE A 162 -20.04 14.10 -10.47
CA ILE A 162 -20.56 15.38 -10.01
C ILE A 162 -21.97 15.56 -10.59
N THR A 163 -22.99 15.70 -9.74
CA THR A 163 -24.37 15.95 -10.19
C THR A 163 -24.84 17.40 -10.01
N ASN A 164 -24.06 18.25 -9.30
CA ASN A 164 -24.33 19.68 -9.12
C ASN A 164 -23.09 20.53 -9.43
N ILE A 165 -23.08 21.17 -10.59
CA ILE A 165 -22.03 22.10 -11.06
C ILE A 165 -22.28 23.50 -10.48
N ASP A 166 -22.55 23.61 -9.18
CA ASP A 166 -22.58 24.92 -8.52
C ASP A 166 -21.16 25.32 -8.10
N ILE A 167 -20.81 26.56 -8.40
CA ILE A 167 -19.48 27.16 -8.20
C ILE A 167 -19.15 27.15 -6.70
N GLY A 168 -18.28 26.22 -6.30
CA GLY A 168 -17.98 25.91 -4.90
C GLY A 168 -17.93 24.39 -4.71
N THR A 169 -17.03 23.74 -5.46
CA THR A 169 -16.73 22.30 -5.52
C THR A 169 -17.27 21.47 -4.35
N PRO A 170 -18.46 20.85 -4.46
CA PRO A 170 -18.81 19.75 -3.58
C PRO A 170 -17.93 18.54 -3.93
N ALA A 171 -17.50 17.80 -2.90
CA ALA A 171 -16.85 16.50 -3.10
C ALA A 171 -17.73 15.58 -3.99
N PRO A 172 -17.15 14.68 -4.80
CA PRO A 172 -17.91 13.72 -5.60
C PRO A 172 -18.91 12.93 -4.75
N ILE A 173 -20.13 12.75 -5.26
CA ILE A 173 -21.17 12.02 -4.54
C ILE A 173 -20.96 10.51 -4.65
N GLU A 174 -20.44 10.07 -5.80
CA GLU A 174 -20.12 8.68 -6.08
C GLU A 174 -18.81 8.59 -6.88
N TRP A 175 -18.18 7.41 -6.83
CA TRP A 175 -16.95 7.10 -7.56
C TRP A 175 -17.18 5.89 -8.46
N ILE A 176 -16.74 5.99 -9.70
CA ILE A 176 -16.79 4.89 -10.68
C ILE A 176 -15.38 4.46 -11.06
N SER A 177 -15.15 3.16 -11.19
CA SER A 177 -13.88 2.63 -11.68
C SER A 177 -13.76 2.82 -13.19
N ILE A 178 -12.63 3.36 -13.63
CA ILE A 178 -12.38 3.82 -15.01
C ILE A 178 -11.03 3.35 -15.58
N GLY A 179 -10.14 2.82 -14.74
CA GLY A 179 -8.79 2.44 -15.15
C GLY A 179 -8.55 0.93 -15.18
N ASN A 180 -7.39 0.59 -15.70
CA ASN A 180 -6.75 -0.71 -15.57
C ASN A 180 -5.68 -0.67 -14.46
N ASP A 181 -5.09 -1.84 -14.23
CA ASP A 181 -4.09 -2.11 -13.19
C ASP A 181 -2.72 -1.51 -13.50
N GLU A 182 -2.67 -0.19 -13.67
CA GLU A 182 -1.49 0.57 -14.06
C GLU A 182 -1.30 1.79 -13.14
N SER A 183 -0.05 2.13 -12.84
CA SER A 183 0.30 3.30 -12.01
C SER A 183 0.06 4.65 -12.71
N THR A 184 -0.36 4.62 -13.98
CA THR A 184 -0.69 5.81 -14.77
C THR A 184 -2.07 5.66 -15.38
N TYR A 185 -2.74 6.79 -15.62
CA TYR A 185 -4.04 6.83 -16.27
C TYR A 185 -4.06 7.86 -17.39
N PHE A 186 -4.62 7.48 -18.54
CA PHE A 186 -4.79 8.33 -19.71
C PHE A 186 -6.28 8.67 -19.86
N PRO A 187 -6.71 9.88 -19.45
CA PRO A 187 -8.11 10.27 -19.58
C PRO A 187 -8.50 10.46 -21.06
N ASP A 188 -9.57 9.79 -21.48
CA ASP A 188 -10.24 10.02 -22.76
C ASP A 188 -11.69 10.46 -22.49
N LEU A 189 -11.83 11.76 -22.19
CA LEU A 189 -13.08 12.37 -21.75
C LEU A 189 -13.34 13.66 -22.54
N ALA A 190 -14.61 14.08 -22.58
CA ALA A 190 -15.01 15.36 -23.15
C ALA A 190 -14.53 16.54 -22.29
N GLU A 191 -14.70 17.76 -22.79
CA GLU A 191 -14.39 18.97 -22.02
C GLU A 191 -15.21 19.02 -20.73
N GLY A 192 -14.55 19.34 -19.61
CA GLY A 192 -15.19 19.38 -18.32
C GLY A 192 -14.22 19.40 -17.15
N LEU A 193 -14.79 19.37 -15.95
CA LEU A 193 -14.04 19.24 -14.69
C LEU A 193 -14.30 17.85 -14.13
N TYR A 194 -13.23 17.14 -13.79
CA TYR A 194 -13.28 15.76 -13.35
C TYR A 194 -12.43 15.53 -12.11
N TYR A 195 -12.96 14.76 -11.16
CA TYR A 195 -12.18 14.29 -10.03
C TYR A 195 -11.60 12.92 -10.33
N PHE A 196 -10.32 12.74 -9.99
CA PHE A 196 -9.62 11.46 -10.09
C PHE A 196 -9.00 11.08 -8.76
N ARG A 197 -9.05 9.79 -8.43
CA ARG A 197 -8.28 9.17 -7.36
C ARG A 197 -7.88 7.76 -7.77
N CYS A 198 -6.90 7.18 -7.10
CA CYS A 198 -6.48 5.81 -7.34
C CYS A 198 -6.64 4.97 -6.06
N LEU A 199 -7.19 3.76 -6.20
CA LEU A 199 -7.13 2.73 -5.16
C LEU A 199 -5.83 1.96 -5.38
N VAL A 200 -5.01 1.87 -4.34
CA VAL A 200 -3.76 1.12 -4.35
C VAL A 200 -3.93 -0.07 -3.41
N THR A 201 -3.80 -1.27 -3.96
CA THR A 201 -3.97 -2.52 -3.21
C THR A 201 -2.65 -3.27 -3.13
N SER A 202 -2.27 -3.67 -1.92
CA SER A 202 -1.11 -4.54 -1.74
C SER A 202 -1.42 -5.94 -2.27
N THR A 203 -0.58 -6.44 -3.18
CA THR A 203 -0.67 -7.83 -3.67
C THR A 203 -0.36 -8.87 -2.60
N HIS A 204 0.16 -8.44 -1.44
CA HIS A 204 0.49 -9.27 -0.28
C HIS A 204 -0.66 -9.36 0.73
N GLY A 205 -1.82 -8.76 0.42
CA GLY A 205 -3.00 -8.86 1.28
C GLY A 205 -3.04 -7.84 2.41
N CYS A 206 -2.17 -6.81 2.41
CA CYS A 206 -2.20 -5.72 3.40
C CYS A 206 -3.32 -4.70 3.19
N GLY A 207 -4.31 -5.05 2.35
CA GLY A 207 -5.48 -4.24 2.10
C GLY A 207 -5.31 -3.23 0.98
N THR A 208 -6.23 -2.26 0.97
CA THR A 208 -6.35 -1.23 -0.06
C THR A 208 -6.39 0.14 0.60
N VAL A 209 -5.56 1.06 0.11
CA VAL A 209 -5.57 2.47 0.47
C VAL A 209 -6.02 3.30 -0.73
N VAL A 210 -6.41 4.54 -0.49
CA VAL A 210 -6.96 5.42 -1.52
C VAL A 210 -6.18 6.72 -1.49
N THR A 211 -5.75 7.19 -2.66
CA THR A 211 -5.11 8.50 -2.77
C THR A 211 -6.09 9.61 -2.43
N ASP A 212 -5.56 10.77 -2.05
CA ASP A 212 -6.30 12.01 -2.16
C ASP A 212 -6.77 12.22 -3.61
N ALA A 213 -7.91 12.90 -3.75
CA ALA A 213 -8.50 13.18 -5.05
C ALA A 213 -7.94 14.48 -5.63
N ILE A 214 -7.60 14.46 -6.92
CA ILE A 214 -7.24 15.66 -7.68
C ILE A 214 -8.42 16.11 -8.56
N LEU A 215 -8.54 17.42 -8.76
CA LEU A 215 -9.50 18.02 -9.71
C LEU A 215 -8.75 18.43 -10.97
N VAL A 216 -9.18 17.93 -12.12
CA VAL A 216 -8.53 18.16 -13.40
C VAL A 216 -9.51 18.75 -14.40
N GLN A 217 -9.12 19.83 -15.08
CA GLN A 217 -9.87 20.39 -16.20
C GLN A 217 -9.44 19.74 -17.51
N ILE A 218 -10.37 19.11 -18.22
CA ILE A 218 -10.18 18.62 -19.58
C ILE A 218 -10.66 19.70 -20.56
N MET A 219 -9.83 20.11 -21.52
CA MET A 219 -10.20 21.10 -22.54
C MET A 219 -9.53 20.86 -23.90
N GLU A 220 -10.09 21.42 -24.96
CA GLU A 220 -9.39 21.51 -26.26
C GLU A 220 -8.24 22.51 -26.18
N CYS A 221 -7.01 21.99 -26.13
CA CYS A 221 -5.81 22.79 -26.32
C CYS A 221 -5.57 23.01 -27.80
N ALA A 222 -6.41 23.81 -28.45
CA ALA A 222 -6.11 24.27 -29.79
C ALA A 222 -4.76 25.01 -29.76
N ASN A 223 -3.72 24.41 -30.34
CA ASN A 223 -2.53 25.14 -30.71
C ASN A 223 -3.00 26.20 -31.72
N SER A 224 -3.17 27.45 -31.28
CA SER A 224 -3.25 28.57 -32.20
C SER A 224 -1.87 28.73 -32.83
N ASN A 225 -1.51 27.83 -33.75
CA ASN A 225 -0.43 28.04 -34.68
C ASN A 225 -0.81 29.29 -35.47
N LEU A 226 -0.25 30.43 -35.07
CA LEU A 226 -0.19 31.62 -35.90
C LEU A 226 0.66 31.23 -37.12
N THR A 227 0.01 30.69 -38.15
CA THR A 227 0.63 30.52 -39.46
C THR A 227 0.97 31.92 -39.98
N GLU A 228 2.24 32.10 -40.31
CA GLU A 228 2.84 33.36 -40.74
C GLU A 228 1.91 34.22 -41.60
N LEU A 229 1.70 35.47 -41.16
CA LEU A 229 1.04 36.49 -41.98
C LEU A 229 2.07 37.03 -42.98
N ASN A 230 2.24 36.34 -44.11
CA ASN A 230 3.03 36.85 -45.24
C ASN A 230 2.31 38.05 -45.86
N SER A 231 2.63 39.26 -45.40
CA SER A 231 2.29 40.51 -46.08
C SER A 231 3.48 40.92 -46.93
N THR A 232 3.43 40.63 -48.23
CA THR A 232 4.56 40.88 -49.13
C THR A 232 4.81 42.34 -49.49
N THR A 233 4.12 43.35 -48.92
CA THR A 233 4.40 44.76 -49.31
C THR A 233 4.13 45.88 -48.29
N LYS A 234 3.80 45.64 -47.01
CA LYS A 234 3.59 46.76 -46.06
C LYS A 234 4.22 46.52 -44.70
N ILE A 235 5.09 47.45 -44.31
CA ILE A 235 5.66 47.58 -42.96
C ILE A 235 4.49 47.76 -41.99
N ILE A 236 4.19 46.75 -41.19
CA ILE A 236 3.18 46.82 -40.13
C ILE A 236 3.75 47.70 -39.02
N LYS A 237 3.28 48.96 -38.91
CA LYS A 237 3.81 49.94 -37.94
C LYS A 237 3.34 49.70 -36.50
N LYS A 238 2.16 49.08 -36.30
CA LYS A 238 1.61 48.79 -34.96
C LYS A 238 0.56 47.69 -35.02
N ILE A 239 0.67 46.70 -34.13
CA ILE A 239 -0.36 45.68 -33.88
C ILE A 239 -0.97 46.00 -32.53
N ASN A 240 -2.31 46.04 -32.44
CA ASN A 240 -3.01 46.20 -31.17
C ASN A 240 -3.85 44.94 -30.93
N ILE A 241 -3.45 44.16 -29.94
CA ILE A 241 -4.21 42.98 -29.50
C ILE A 241 -5.15 43.47 -28.40
N LEU A 242 -6.43 43.63 -28.73
CA LEU A 242 -7.45 43.93 -27.75
C LEU A 242 -8.04 42.60 -27.28
N GLY A 243 -7.67 42.18 -26.07
CA GLY A 243 -8.39 41.14 -25.36
C GLY A 243 -9.70 41.72 -24.82
N GLN A 244 -10.84 41.22 -25.28
CA GLN A 244 -12.09 41.28 -24.52
C GLN A 244 -12.58 39.84 -24.36
N THR A 245 -12.60 39.32 -23.13
CA THR A 245 -13.68 39.48 -22.14
C THR A 245 -15.05 39.17 -22.73
N ASN A 246 -15.19 37.99 -23.33
CA ASN A 246 -16.22 36.99 -23.00
C ASN A 246 -16.17 35.91 -24.09
N SER A 247 -15.75 34.71 -23.69
CA SER A 247 -15.81 33.44 -24.43
C SER A 247 -15.27 33.46 -25.87
N ASN A 248 -14.03 32.98 -26.01
CA ASN A 248 -13.37 32.37 -27.17
C ASN A 248 -12.95 33.25 -28.35
N ASN A 249 -13.35 34.52 -28.45
CA ASN A 249 -12.96 35.30 -29.63
C ASN A 249 -11.82 36.29 -29.33
N ILE A 250 -10.69 36.17 -30.04
CA ILE A 250 -9.66 37.21 -30.11
C ILE A 250 -9.88 38.03 -31.37
N THR A 251 -10.11 39.33 -31.20
CA THR A 251 -10.22 40.25 -32.33
C THR A 251 -8.87 40.91 -32.63
N LEU A 252 -8.27 40.58 -33.77
CA LEU A 252 -7.08 41.25 -34.28
C LEU A 252 -7.49 42.39 -35.20
N THR A 253 -7.06 43.61 -34.89
CA THR A 253 -7.26 44.78 -35.76
C THR A 253 -5.90 45.29 -36.25
N ILE A 254 -5.69 45.25 -37.57
CA ILE A 254 -4.49 45.74 -38.24
C ILE A 254 -4.75 47.17 -38.68
N TYR A 255 -3.86 48.08 -38.28
CA TYR A 255 -3.93 49.49 -38.67
C TYR A 255 -2.83 49.81 -39.67
N ASN A 256 -3.17 50.57 -40.71
CA ASN A 256 -2.21 51.14 -41.66
C ASN A 256 -2.39 52.67 -41.72
N ASP A 257 -1.34 53.42 -41.41
CA ASP A 257 -1.36 54.90 -41.35
C ASP A 257 -2.56 55.50 -40.58
N GLY A 258 -2.90 54.87 -39.45
CA GLY A 258 -3.94 55.36 -38.52
C GLY A 258 -5.37 54.94 -38.89
N SER A 259 -5.59 54.27 -40.03
CA SER A 259 -6.87 53.68 -40.40
C SER A 259 -6.88 52.16 -40.20
N VAL A 260 -8.06 51.58 -39.97
CA VAL A 260 -8.22 50.12 -39.88
C VAL A 260 -8.12 49.54 -41.29
N ASP A 261 -7.09 48.74 -41.51
CA ASP A 261 -6.84 48.06 -42.79
C ASP A 261 -7.59 46.71 -42.83
N LYS A 262 -7.52 45.95 -41.73
CA LYS A 262 -8.14 44.63 -41.64
C LYS A 262 -8.57 44.29 -40.22
N LYS A 263 -9.72 43.65 -40.07
CA LYS A 263 -10.20 43.08 -38.82
C LYS A 263 -10.35 41.57 -39.00
N LEU A 264 -9.71 40.79 -38.14
CA LEU A 264 -9.87 39.34 -38.04
C LEU A 264 -10.51 39.00 -36.71
N ILE A 265 -11.44 38.04 -36.76
CA ILE A 265 -12.02 37.40 -35.59
C ILE A 265 -11.44 35.99 -35.56
N ILE A 266 -10.57 35.74 -34.61
CA ILE A 266 -10.12 34.39 -34.27
C ILE A 266 -11.15 33.86 -33.27
N LYS A 267 -11.74 32.71 -33.59
CA LYS A 267 -12.65 31.97 -32.70
C LYS A 267 -11.90 30.80 -32.07
#